data_AF-A0A132MVW5-F1
#
_entry.id   AF-A0A132MVW5-F1
#
_cell.length_a   1.000
_cell.length_b   1.000
_cell.length_c   1.000
_cell.angle_alpha   90.00
_cell.angle_beta   90.00
_cell.angle_gamma   90.00
#
_symmetry.space_group_name_H-M   'P 1'
#
loop_
_entity.id
_entity.type
_entity.pdbx_description
1 polymer ?
#
loop_
_entity_poly.entity_id
_entity_poly.type
_entity_poly.pdbx_seq_one_letter_code
_entity_poly.pdbx_strand_id
1 'polypeptide(L)'
;MTTRNALRAAVVLAGAALSAAMTSPAFALVRDDGDDPGRPMPVGEALLIFVGVPVALFLIISLLVTVPSLVRGPRYRPDLGWWAPPVWFGGPSGDVAATIAKAEPVEGRGGASARW
;
A
#
# COMPACT_ATOMS: atom_id res chain seq x y z
N MET A 1 24.54 -57.59 -48.33
CA MET A 1 25.37 -56.91 -47.31
C MET A 1 26.72 -57.61 -47.21
N THR A 2 27.83 -56.88 -47.11
CA THR A 2 29.15 -57.50 -46.89
C THR A 2 29.33 -57.87 -45.42
N THR A 3 30.03 -58.97 -45.13
CA THR A 3 30.25 -59.51 -43.77
C THR A 3 30.85 -58.49 -42.79
N ARG A 4 31.69 -57.57 -43.28
CA ARG A 4 32.26 -56.45 -42.51
C ARG A 4 31.21 -55.46 -42.00
N ASN A 5 30.16 -55.21 -42.79
CA ASN A 5 29.09 -54.30 -42.38
C ASN A 5 28.16 -54.95 -41.35
N ALA A 6 27.97 -56.28 -41.42
CA ALA A 6 27.21 -57.04 -40.43
C ALA A 6 27.91 -57.06 -39.06
N LEU A 7 29.24 -57.26 -39.01
CA LEU A 7 30.02 -57.21 -37.78
C LEU A 7 30.00 -55.84 -37.10
N ARG A 8 30.10 -54.76 -37.88
CA ARG A 8 30.00 -53.39 -37.36
C ARG A 8 28.62 -53.08 -36.81
N ALA A 9 27.57 -53.50 -37.51
CA ALA A 9 26.20 -53.35 -37.02
C ALA A 9 25.97 -54.12 -35.71
N ALA A 10 26.50 -55.36 -35.61
CA ALA A 10 26.39 -56.16 -34.40
C ALA A 10 27.12 -55.53 -33.20
N VAL A 11 28.31 -54.96 -33.39
CA VAL A 11 29.05 -54.27 -32.33
C VAL A 11 28.30 -53.01 -31.86
N VAL A 12 27.73 -52.24 -32.79
CA VAL A 12 26.96 -51.02 -32.45
C VAL A 12 25.68 -51.38 -31.70
N LEU A 13 24.95 -52.40 -32.15
CA LEU A 13 23.77 -52.92 -31.46
C LEU A 13 24.11 -53.47 -30.08
N ALA A 14 25.21 -54.22 -29.95
CA ALA A 14 25.65 -54.75 -28.66
C ALA A 14 26.07 -53.64 -27.70
N GLY A 15 26.79 -52.62 -28.19
CA GLY A 15 27.16 -51.45 -27.39
C GLY A 15 25.95 -50.63 -26.94
N ALA A 16 25.01 -50.37 -27.83
CA ALA A 16 23.76 -49.67 -27.50
C ALA A 16 22.91 -50.46 -26.51
N ALA A 17 22.78 -51.78 -26.70
CA ALA A 17 22.06 -52.66 -25.79
C ALA A 17 22.71 -52.71 -24.40
N LEU A 18 24.05 -52.75 -24.33
CA LEU A 18 24.78 -52.74 -23.05
C LEU A 18 24.63 -51.41 -22.32
N SER A 19 24.71 -50.28 -23.04
CA SER A 19 24.48 -48.95 -22.47
C SER A 19 23.04 -48.78 -21.96
N ALA A 20 22.06 -49.31 -22.70
CA ALA A 20 20.67 -49.32 -22.26
C ALA A 20 20.46 -50.22 -21.03
N ALA A 21 21.14 -51.37 -20.96
CA ALA A 21 21.05 -52.29 -19.84
C ALA A 21 21.70 -51.76 -18.54
N MET A 22 22.68 -50.83 -18.66
CA MET A 22 23.31 -50.16 -17.52
C MET A 22 22.49 -48.95 -17.01
N THR A 23 21.42 -48.56 -17.73
CA THR A 23 20.46 -47.55 -17.28
C THR A 23 19.48 -48.21 -16.31
N SER A 24 19.83 -48.26 -15.03
CA SER A 24 18.86 -48.60 -13.99
C SER A 24 17.88 -47.43 -13.83
N PRO A 25 16.55 -47.64 -13.91
CA PRO A 25 15.61 -46.58 -13.54
C PRO A 25 15.85 -46.22 -12.07
N ALA A 26 15.78 -44.93 -11.74
CA ALA A 26 15.86 -44.48 -10.36
C ALA A 26 14.60 -44.95 -9.62
N PHE A 27 14.67 -46.10 -8.95
CA PHE A 27 13.62 -46.64 -8.07
C PHE A 27 13.55 -45.87 -6.74
N ALA A 28 13.58 -44.54 -6.79
CA ALA A 28 13.41 -43.69 -5.62
C ALA A 28 11.92 -43.32 -5.50
N LEU A 29 11.12 -44.23 -4.92
CA LEU A 29 9.78 -43.90 -4.41
C LEU A 29 9.87 -43.31 -2.99
N VAL A 30 10.84 -42.40 -2.78
CA VAL A 30 10.92 -41.60 -1.56
C VAL A 30 9.85 -40.53 -1.71
N ARG A 31 8.77 -40.62 -0.92
CA ARG A 31 7.83 -39.50 -0.80
C ARG A 31 8.64 -38.37 -0.18
N ASP A 32 8.81 -37.29 -0.93
CA ASP A 32 9.40 -36.07 -0.41
C ASP A 32 8.34 -35.32 0.41
N ASP A 33 8.75 -34.52 1.40
CA ASP A 33 7.80 -33.68 2.15
C ASP A 33 7.13 -32.64 1.21
N GLY A 34 7.71 -32.40 0.03
CA GLY A 34 7.09 -31.65 -1.06
C GLY A 34 6.00 -32.39 -1.85
N ASP A 35 5.87 -33.72 -1.70
CA ASP A 35 4.82 -34.52 -2.35
C ASP A 35 3.49 -34.50 -1.57
N ASP A 36 3.52 -34.16 -0.27
CA ASP A 36 2.31 -33.92 0.51
C ASP A 36 2.02 -32.41 0.55
N PRO A 37 1.08 -31.90 -0.25
CA PRO A 37 0.73 -30.47 -0.24
C PRO A 37 0.08 -30.05 1.09
N GLY A 38 -0.15 -30.97 2.03
CA GLY A 38 -0.86 -30.73 3.27
C GLY A 38 -2.32 -30.36 3.01
N ARG A 39 -2.96 -29.80 4.04
CA ARG A 39 -4.34 -29.31 3.88
C ARG A 39 -4.33 -28.00 3.10
N PRO A 40 -5.00 -27.93 1.94
CA PRO A 40 -5.03 -26.70 1.16
C PRO A 40 -5.74 -25.59 1.95
N MET A 41 -5.16 -24.39 1.91
CA MET A 41 -5.78 -23.21 2.52
C MET A 41 -7.07 -22.86 1.76
N PRO A 42 -8.21 -22.67 2.45
CA PRO A 42 -9.44 -22.28 1.78
C PRO A 42 -9.26 -20.93 1.10
N VAL A 43 -9.72 -20.82 -0.15
CA VAL A 43 -9.55 -19.61 -0.98
C VAL A 43 -10.09 -18.36 -0.29
N GLY A 44 -11.20 -18.48 0.43
CA GLY A 44 -11.78 -17.38 1.20
C GLY A 44 -10.83 -16.85 2.28
N GLU A 45 -10.13 -17.73 2.99
CA GLU A 45 -9.16 -17.33 4.01
C GLU A 45 -7.94 -16.66 3.37
N ALA A 46 -7.45 -17.19 2.25
CA ALA A 46 -6.36 -16.57 1.50
C ALA A 46 -6.74 -15.15 1.06
N LEU A 47 -7.95 -14.96 0.51
CA LEU A 47 -8.43 -13.63 0.13
C LEU A 47 -8.58 -12.69 1.34
N LEU A 48 -9.10 -13.16 2.47
CA LEU A 48 -9.23 -12.34 3.68
C LEU A 48 -7.86 -11.89 4.21
N ILE A 49 -6.85 -12.75 4.17
CA ILE A 49 -5.50 -12.38 4.62
C ILE A 49 -4.83 -11.45 3.60
N PHE A 50 -4.76 -11.87 2.33
CA PHE A 50 -3.95 -11.16 1.32
C PHE A 50 -4.64 -9.94 0.71
N VAL A 51 -5.96 -9.80 0.84
CA VAL A 51 -6.73 -8.64 0.37
C VAL A 51 -7.41 -7.93 1.53
N GLY A 52 -8.05 -8.68 2.43
CA GLY A 52 -8.76 -8.11 3.56
C GLY A 52 -7.85 -7.35 4.53
N VAL A 53 -6.70 -7.91 4.93
CA VAL A 53 -5.76 -7.22 5.84
C VAL A 53 -5.21 -5.92 5.23
N PRO A 54 -4.72 -5.89 3.97
CA PRO A 54 -4.31 -4.63 3.33
C PRO A 54 -5.42 -3.59 3.25
N VAL A 55 -6.64 -4.00 2.88
CA VAL A 55 -7.80 -3.08 2.80
C VAL A 55 -8.16 -2.55 4.18
N ALA A 56 -8.20 -3.40 5.20
CA ALA A 56 -8.48 -3.00 6.57
C ALA A 56 -7.44 -1.98 7.08
N LEU A 57 -6.16 -2.24 6.84
CA LEU A 57 -5.08 -1.33 7.20
C LEU A 57 -5.22 0.01 6.49
N PHE A 58 -5.50 0.00 5.18
CA PHE A 58 -5.75 1.21 4.41
C PHE A 58 -6.91 2.03 4.98
N LEU A 59 -8.04 1.39 5.29
CA LEU A 59 -9.21 2.06 5.85
C LEU A 59 -8.93 2.64 7.24
N ILE A 60 -8.22 1.91 8.10
CA ILE A 60 -7.81 2.39 9.42
C ILE A 60 -6.94 3.65 9.28
N ILE A 61 -5.92 3.60 8.42
CA ILE A 61 -5.03 4.74 8.20
C ILE A 61 -5.80 5.93 7.62
N SER A 62 -6.61 5.69 6.58
CA SER A 62 -7.43 6.74 5.97
C SER A 62 -8.36 7.38 6.98
N LEU A 63 -9.00 6.59 7.84
CA LEU A 63 -9.88 7.10 8.88
C LEU A 63 -9.10 7.95 9.90
N LEU A 64 -7.98 7.43 10.41
CA LEU A 64 -7.13 8.14 11.38
C LEU A 64 -6.64 9.49 10.84
N VAL A 65 -6.32 9.56 9.54
CA VAL A 65 -5.83 10.78 8.91
C VAL A 65 -6.98 11.75 8.59
N THR A 66 -8.11 11.27 8.08
CA THR A 66 -9.18 12.14 7.58
C THR A 66 -10.13 12.60 8.69
N VAL A 67 -10.40 11.78 9.72
CA VAL A 67 -11.35 12.10 10.80
C VAL A 67 -11.03 13.43 11.50
N PRO A 68 -9.78 13.72 11.93
CA PRO A 68 -9.48 15.00 12.57
C PRO A 68 -9.79 16.20 11.68
N SER A 69 -9.58 16.08 10.37
CA SER A 69 -9.90 17.13 9.42
C SER A 69 -11.40 17.33 9.25
N LEU A 70 -12.20 16.26 9.35
CA LEU A 70 -13.66 16.34 9.27
C LEU A 70 -14.26 16.96 10.55
N VAL A 71 -13.68 16.69 11.72
CA VAL A 71 -14.18 17.17 13.02
C VAL A 71 -13.80 18.64 13.31
N ARG A 72 -12.67 19.15 12.79
CA ARG A 72 -12.18 20.50 13.07
C ARG A 72 -13.04 21.66 12.50
N GLY A 73 -14.05 21.35 11.69
CA GLY A 73 -14.96 22.35 11.15
C GLY A 73 -14.44 23.11 9.93
N PRO A 74 -15.29 23.96 9.32
CA PRO A 74 -14.99 24.64 8.06
C PRO A 74 -13.89 25.69 8.22
N ARG A 75 -13.00 25.76 7.24
CA ARG A 75 -12.01 26.84 7.11
C ARG A 75 -12.69 28.10 6.57
N TYR A 76 -12.02 29.25 6.77
CA TYR A 76 -12.46 30.51 6.18
C TYR A 76 -12.67 30.37 4.66
N ARG A 77 -13.80 30.88 4.19
CA ARG A 77 -14.27 30.82 2.81
C ARG A 77 -14.62 32.24 2.38
N PRO A 78 -13.86 32.86 1.45
CA PRO A 78 -14.09 34.25 1.04
C PRO A 78 -15.47 34.51 0.42
N ASP A 79 -16.09 33.47 -0.14
CA ASP A 79 -17.44 33.46 -0.74
C ASP A 79 -18.57 33.45 0.31
N LEU A 80 -18.27 33.02 1.53
CA LEU A 80 -19.17 33.10 2.67
C LEU A 80 -18.86 34.35 3.50
N GLY A 81 -19.89 35.07 3.91
CA GLY A 81 -19.73 36.23 4.78
C GLY A 81 -18.93 35.91 6.05
N TRP A 82 -18.23 36.90 6.59
CA TRP A 82 -17.40 36.74 7.79
C TRP A 82 -18.28 36.36 9.00
N TRP A 83 -18.17 35.10 9.44
CA TRP A 83 -18.96 34.53 10.53
C TRP A 83 -18.18 34.40 11.85
N ALA A 84 -16.87 34.63 11.81
CA ALA A 84 -16.01 34.53 12.98
C ALA A 84 -16.08 35.82 13.83
N PRO A 85 -15.79 35.76 15.14
CA PRO A 85 -15.63 36.98 15.94
C PRO A 85 -14.50 37.86 15.38
N PRO A 86 -14.52 39.18 15.61
CA PRO A 86 -13.44 40.07 15.22
C PRO A 86 -12.13 39.65 15.92
N VAL A 87 -11.05 39.55 15.14
CA VAL A 87 -9.73 39.13 15.64
C VAL A 87 -8.74 40.27 15.49
N TRP A 88 -8.01 40.58 16.56
CA TRP A 88 -6.89 41.52 16.56
C TRP A 88 -5.59 40.79 16.85
N PHE A 89 -4.76 40.57 15.83
CA PHE A 89 -3.44 39.96 15.99
C PHE A 89 -2.44 40.96 16.59
N GLY A 90 -1.75 40.56 17.66
CA GLY A 90 -0.82 41.44 18.39
C GLY A 90 -1.50 42.55 19.20
N GLY A 91 -2.82 42.45 19.39
CA GLY A 91 -3.58 43.37 20.23
C GLY A 91 -3.38 43.13 21.73
N PRO A 92 -4.03 43.95 22.58
CA PRO A 92 -3.97 43.79 24.03
C PRO A 92 -4.36 42.39 24.49
N SER A 93 -3.63 41.82 25.46
CA SER A 93 -3.99 40.52 26.06
C SER A 93 -5.23 40.67 26.94
N GLY A 94 -6.40 40.32 26.41
CA GLY A 94 -7.69 40.40 27.10
C GLY A 94 -8.88 40.23 26.16
N ASP A 95 -10.09 40.50 26.65
CA ASP A 95 -11.28 40.53 25.81
C ASP A 95 -11.18 41.67 24.80
N VAL A 96 -10.94 41.31 23.53
CA VAL A 96 -10.78 42.21 22.40
C VAL A 96 -12.04 43.06 22.19
N ALA A 97 -13.23 42.48 22.36
CA ALA A 97 -14.48 43.21 22.18
C ALA A 97 -14.66 44.27 23.28
N ALA A 98 -14.37 43.90 24.53
CA ALA A 98 -14.44 44.85 25.65
C ALA A 98 -13.36 45.94 25.58
N THR A 99 -12.18 45.64 25.04
CA THR A 99 -11.11 46.64 24.83
C THR A 99 -11.45 47.60 23.71
N ILE A 100 -11.98 47.11 22.58
CA ILE A 100 -12.47 47.97 21.50
C ILE A 100 -13.60 48.88 21.99
N ALA A 101 -14.54 48.34 22.77
CA ALA A 101 -15.68 49.12 23.28
C ALA A 101 -15.27 50.27 24.21
N LYS A 102 -14.10 50.16 24.87
CA LYS A 102 -13.56 51.18 25.78
C LYS A 102 -12.49 52.06 25.13
N ALA A 103 -12.16 51.82 23.87
CA ALA A 103 -11.11 52.56 23.19
C ALA A 103 -11.61 53.97 22.82
N GLU A 104 -10.81 54.99 23.17
CA GLU A 104 -11.08 56.36 22.74
C GLU A 104 -10.44 56.64 21.36
N PRO A 105 -11.12 57.34 20.45
CA PRO A 105 -10.55 57.78 19.19
C PRO A 105 -9.35 58.70 19.45
N VAL A 106 -8.22 58.40 18.81
CA VAL A 106 -7.03 59.27 18.86
C VAL A 106 -7.00 60.14 17.60
N GLU A 107 -6.95 61.46 17.76
CA GLU A 107 -6.75 62.38 16.64
C GLU A 107 -5.31 62.34 16.11
N GLY A 108 -5.14 62.43 14.79
CA GLY A 108 -3.83 62.62 14.16
C GLY A 108 -3.10 61.35 13.68
N ARG A 109 -3.77 60.47 12.91
CA ARG A 109 -3.11 59.35 12.20
C ARG A 109 -3.45 59.32 10.71
N GLY A 110 -2.49 58.91 9.89
CA GLY A 110 -2.69 58.60 8.47
C GLY A 110 -3.34 57.23 8.26
N GLY A 111 -3.82 56.97 7.04
CA GLY A 111 -4.46 55.71 6.67
C GLY A 111 -4.10 55.26 5.26
N ALA A 112 -4.11 53.95 5.03
CA ALA A 112 -3.99 53.33 3.72
C ALA A 112 -5.20 52.43 3.49
N SER A 113 -5.76 52.44 2.28
CA SER A 113 -6.87 51.56 1.91
C SER A 113 -6.64 50.95 0.53
N ALA A 114 -7.16 49.75 0.33
CA ALA A 114 -7.18 49.04 -0.95
C ALA A 114 -8.50 48.26 -1.06
N ARG A 115 -8.89 47.91 -2.29
CA ARG A 115 -10.01 47.02 -2.58
C ARG A 115 -9.53 45.92 -3.51
N TRP A 116 -9.96 44.69 -3.27
CA TRP A 116 -9.72 43.52 -4.10
C TRP A 116 -11.04 43.04 -4.71
#